data_AF-A0A7X9CSQ9-F1
#
_entry.id   AF-A0A7X9CSQ9-F1
#
_cell.length_a   1.000
_cell.length_b   1.000
_cell.length_c   1.000
_cell.angle_alpha   90.00
_cell.angle_beta   90.00
_cell.angle_gamma   90.00
#
_symmetry.space_group_name_H-M   'P 1'
#
loop_
_entity.id
_entity.type
_entity.pdbx_description
1 polymer ?
#
loop_
_entity_poly.entity_id
_entity_poly.type
_entity_poly.pdbx_seq_one_letter_code
_entity_poly.pdbx_strand_id
1 'polypeptide(L)'
;MKSSSALRSLIAGTFLAVAGLLSPLPAAAQSAYEAPLPADINTNPDLCASLPCQEVLPGADSFSERMGKPSYVEAYRTDNGDKQLVGYVFLSTDIVDIPAYSGKPVITLIGMDTQGIITGTKILRHSEPILLLGIPESVLTKFVNQYLGKYVGDKIEIGKGRDEEGYIGLDAITGATVTVIAQNQVVMRSGVAIARQVGILKIEPKPAIRFSALDEKLGWDQLVKEGSVQRLTVKPEQLGMPRDDQPYVDMYFGYLNTPSVGKSVLGDGGYRNLMSRLGPDDHAIFIVSNGSDTFKGSGFVRGGIFDRVQVAQDMDAYTFRDLDYLNLWGLEAAGAPSYKESAIFIIRGQGFSAAYPWKLVFLANKLDRETGHRDFVSFDREYWVLDKYQEAGRPTVVKPDAPWVRVWKMRAVEIGLFTALLVSVAVVYASRDALTRRSTRKNKWPVNAFKYTFWVISIGFVG
;
A
#
# COMPACT_ATOMS: atom_id res chain seq x y z
N MET A 1 98.00 8.76 36.69
CA MET A 1 98.75 7.64 36.08
C MET A 1 97.74 6.61 35.58
N LYS A 2 97.80 6.31 34.27
CA LYS A 2 97.49 5.03 33.57
C LYS A 2 96.34 4.15 34.11
N SER A 3 95.26 3.96 33.33
CA SER A 3 95.10 2.90 32.29
C SER A 3 94.30 1.72 32.92
N SER A 4 93.35 0.99 32.30
CA SER A 4 92.98 0.74 30.90
C SER A 4 91.78 -0.23 30.87
N SER A 5 90.91 -0.10 29.85
CA SER A 5 90.21 -1.15 29.05
C SER A 5 89.34 -2.21 29.79
N ALA A 6 88.23 -2.76 29.29
CA ALA A 6 87.67 -3.01 27.96
C ALA A 6 86.18 -3.45 28.19
N LEU A 7 85.16 -2.96 27.47
CA LEU A 7 84.63 -3.48 26.20
C LEU A 7 83.57 -4.62 26.34
N ARG A 8 82.36 -4.37 25.78
CA ARG A 8 81.25 -5.30 25.38
C ARG A 8 80.43 -5.89 26.54
N SER A 9 79.11 -5.97 26.58
CA SER A 9 77.96 -5.92 25.64
C SER A 9 76.73 -5.48 26.47
N LEU A 10 75.60 -4.95 25.98
CA LEU A 10 74.68 -5.47 25.00
C LEU A 10 73.67 -4.35 24.66
N ILE A 11 73.47 -4.06 23.37
CA ILE A 11 72.38 -3.24 22.83
C ILE A 11 71.22 -4.19 22.54
N ALA A 12 70.07 -4.00 23.19
CA ALA A 12 68.75 -4.43 22.72
C ALA A 12 67.67 -3.80 23.60
N GLY A 13 66.99 -2.78 23.10
CA GLY A 13 65.91 -2.08 23.81
C GLY A 13 65.33 -0.94 22.98
N THR A 14 65.12 -1.20 21.69
CA THR A 14 64.65 -0.24 20.70
C THR A 14 63.13 -0.15 20.75
N PHE A 15 62.63 1.06 21.00
CA PHE A 15 61.42 1.66 20.40
C PHE A 15 60.25 0.71 20.07
N LEU A 16 59.33 0.52 21.02
CA LEU A 16 58.02 -0.06 20.74
C LEU A 16 56.98 0.39 21.77
N ALA A 17 56.68 1.70 21.78
CA ALA A 17 55.43 2.22 22.32
C ALA A 17 55.29 3.68 21.87
N VAL A 18 54.06 4.10 21.60
CA VAL A 18 53.63 5.47 21.23
C VAL A 18 53.65 5.78 19.72
N ALA A 19 52.92 4.98 18.94
CA ALA A 19 52.41 5.39 17.62
C ALA A 19 51.08 4.68 17.29
N GLY A 20 50.09 4.74 18.19
CA GLY A 20 48.83 4.02 18.01
C GLY A 20 47.67 4.56 18.84
N LEU A 21 47.45 5.87 18.85
CA LEU A 21 46.28 6.49 19.50
C LEU A 21 45.76 7.71 18.73
N LEU A 22 45.68 7.62 17.40
CA LEU A 22 44.91 8.57 16.58
C LEU A 22 44.36 7.85 15.34
N SER A 23 43.67 6.73 15.54
CA SER A 23 42.74 6.20 14.55
C SER A 23 41.38 6.82 14.84
N PRO A 24 40.72 7.52 13.89
CA PRO A 24 39.34 7.92 14.10
C PRO A 24 38.53 6.64 14.30
N LEU A 25 37.82 6.56 15.42
CA LEU A 25 36.80 5.55 15.61
C LEU A 25 35.86 5.62 14.39
N PRO A 26 35.51 4.48 13.75
CA PRO A 26 34.46 4.50 12.74
C PRO A 26 33.24 5.14 13.39
N ALA A 27 32.67 6.16 12.73
CA ALA A 27 31.45 6.80 13.18
C ALA A 27 30.43 5.69 13.48
N ALA A 28 30.15 5.47 14.77
CA ALA A 28 29.03 4.63 15.16
C ALA A 28 27.83 5.20 14.42
N ALA A 29 27.15 4.37 13.61
CA ALA A 29 25.95 4.78 12.91
C ALA A 29 25.03 5.43 13.94
N GLN A 30 24.87 6.75 13.85
CA GLN A 30 24.01 7.48 14.77
C GLN A 30 22.61 6.91 14.58
N SER A 31 22.08 6.34 15.67
CA SER A 31 20.70 5.87 15.71
C SER A 31 19.78 7.04 15.35
N ALA A 32 18.80 6.81 14.47
CA ALA A 32 17.74 7.76 14.21
C ALA A 32 16.73 7.85 15.38
N TYR A 33 16.86 6.99 16.40
CA TYR A 33 16.06 7.10 17.61
C TYR A 33 16.40 8.39 18.37
N GLU A 34 15.42 9.29 18.43
CA GLU A 34 15.52 10.63 19.01
C GLU A 34 16.76 11.43 18.54
N ALA A 35 17.24 11.17 17.33
CA ALA A 35 18.36 11.89 16.76
C ALA A 35 18.10 13.42 16.76
N PRO A 36 19.09 14.24 17.16
CA PRO A 36 18.97 15.68 17.06
C PRO A 36 18.92 16.06 15.58
N LEU A 37 17.97 16.90 15.21
CA LEU A 37 17.86 17.48 13.87
C LEU A 37 18.08 19.00 13.96
N PRO A 38 18.55 19.64 12.87
CA PRO A 38 18.63 21.09 12.78
C PRO A 38 17.28 21.73 13.12
N ALA A 39 17.28 22.80 13.91
CA ALA A 39 16.06 23.47 14.34
C ALA A 39 15.27 24.09 13.17
N ASP A 40 15.99 24.43 12.10
CA ASP A 40 15.51 25.03 10.87
C ASP A 40 15.19 24.00 9.78
N ILE A 41 15.16 22.69 10.07
CA ILE A 41 15.03 21.63 9.05
C ILE A 41 13.83 21.82 8.09
N ASN A 42 12.69 22.32 8.60
CA ASN A 42 11.48 22.56 7.79
C ASN A 42 11.46 23.94 7.12
N THR A 43 12.40 24.83 7.44
CA THR A 43 12.43 26.23 6.97
C THR A 43 13.69 26.60 6.19
N ASN A 44 14.76 25.80 6.30
CA ASN A 44 16.03 26.05 5.65
C ASN A 44 15.87 25.97 4.13
N PRO A 45 16.15 27.04 3.36
CA PRO A 45 16.07 27.03 1.90
C PRO A 45 16.96 25.97 1.25
N ASP A 46 18.15 25.69 1.81
CA ASP A 46 19.05 24.66 1.32
C ASP A 46 18.95 23.41 2.21
N LEU A 47 17.95 22.59 1.93
CA LEU A 47 17.70 21.34 2.65
C LEU A 47 18.90 20.39 2.59
N CYS A 48 19.52 20.29 1.40
CA CYS A 48 20.52 19.27 1.11
C CYS A 48 21.92 19.66 1.56
N ALA A 49 22.15 20.91 1.96
CA ALA A 49 23.34 21.29 2.74
C ALA A 49 23.35 20.66 4.14
N SER A 50 22.17 20.44 4.74
CA SER A 50 22.04 19.95 6.12
C SER A 50 21.68 18.47 6.23
N LEU A 51 21.18 17.86 5.15
CA LEU A 51 20.67 16.49 5.12
C LEU A 51 21.34 15.64 4.03
N PRO A 52 21.43 14.31 4.21
CA PRO A 52 22.11 13.42 3.28
C PRO A 52 21.26 13.09 2.03
N CYS A 53 20.95 14.10 1.21
CA CYS A 53 20.11 13.94 0.01
C CYS A 53 20.69 12.97 -1.03
N GLN A 54 22.02 12.87 -1.13
CA GLN A 54 22.69 11.92 -2.03
C GLN A 54 22.41 10.45 -1.67
N GLU A 55 22.12 10.13 -0.40
CA GLU A 55 21.82 8.75 0.00
C GLU A 55 20.46 8.27 -0.50
N VAL A 56 19.49 9.19 -0.63
CA VAL A 56 18.15 8.85 -1.14
C VAL A 56 18.05 9.02 -2.65
N LEU A 57 19.04 9.67 -3.27
CA LEU A 57 19.12 9.86 -4.72
C LEU A 57 20.59 9.76 -5.20
N PRO A 58 21.18 8.55 -5.21
CA PRO A 58 22.61 8.30 -5.44
C PRO A 58 23.12 8.68 -6.85
N GLY A 59 22.23 9.16 -7.72
CA GLY A 59 22.55 9.61 -9.06
C GLY A 59 22.76 11.12 -9.21
N ALA A 60 22.61 11.92 -8.16
CA ALA A 60 22.75 13.37 -8.20
C ALA A 60 24.08 13.86 -7.60
N ASP A 61 24.63 14.92 -8.18
CA ASP A 61 25.82 15.63 -7.70
C ASP A 61 25.50 17.03 -7.14
N SER A 62 24.33 17.58 -7.47
CA SER A 62 23.90 18.90 -7.02
C SER A 62 22.39 18.95 -6.81
N PHE A 63 21.95 19.87 -5.96
CA PHE A 63 20.57 20.01 -5.53
C PHE A 63 20.14 21.49 -5.59
N SER A 64 18.87 21.74 -5.85
CA SER A 64 18.30 23.09 -5.78
C SER A 64 18.04 23.53 -4.33
N GLU A 65 17.73 24.81 -4.15
CA GLU A 65 16.97 25.23 -2.97
C GLU A 65 15.55 24.64 -2.99
N ARG A 66 14.91 24.62 -1.82
CA ARG A 66 13.52 24.22 -1.66
C ARG A 66 12.61 25.05 -2.54
N MET A 67 11.67 24.37 -3.19
CA MET A 67 10.68 25.01 -4.05
C MET A 67 9.34 24.28 -3.97
N GLY A 68 8.32 24.93 -4.51
CA GLY A 68 6.99 24.34 -4.59
C GLY A 68 6.17 24.40 -3.30
N LYS A 69 4.91 23.96 -3.38
CA LYS A 69 3.98 23.80 -2.26
C LYS A 69 3.11 22.54 -2.47
N PRO A 70 3.35 21.44 -1.72
CA PRO A 70 4.38 21.28 -0.68
C PRO A 70 5.82 21.35 -1.20
N SER A 71 6.77 21.55 -0.28
CA SER A 71 8.18 21.83 -0.61
C SER A 71 8.94 20.57 -1.04
N TYR A 72 9.74 20.69 -2.09
CA TYR A 72 10.70 19.68 -2.55
C TYR A 72 11.99 20.34 -3.07
N VAL A 73 12.97 19.51 -3.38
CA VAL A 73 14.26 19.90 -3.95
C VAL A 73 14.47 19.13 -5.26
N GLU A 74 14.86 19.83 -6.32
CA GLU A 74 15.31 19.20 -7.57
C GLU A 74 16.74 18.71 -7.42
N ALA A 75 17.02 17.55 -8.00
CA ALA A 75 18.32 16.93 -7.95
C ALA A 75 18.87 16.75 -9.37
N TYR A 76 20.13 17.14 -9.57
CA TYR A 76 20.76 17.17 -10.87
C TYR A 76 22.00 16.30 -10.92
N ARG A 77 22.28 15.79 -12.12
CA ARG A 77 23.55 15.20 -12.49
C ARG A 77 24.19 16.08 -13.54
N THR A 78 25.48 16.34 -13.39
CA THR A 78 26.30 17.03 -14.37
C THR A 78 26.78 16.01 -15.40
N ASP A 79 26.33 16.15 -16.64
CA ASP A 79 26.82 15.36 -17.78
C ASP A 79 27.39 16.32 -18.83
N ASN A 80 28.67 16.15 -19.17
CA ASN A 80 29.42 17.02 -20.08
C ASN A 80 29.33 18.53 -19.79
N GLY A 81 29.15 18.91 -18.52
CA GLY A 81 29.03 20.30 -18.07
C GLY A 81 27.60 20.84 -18.03
N ASP A 82 26.63 20.10 -18.55
CA ASP A 82 25.20 20.44 -18.49
C ASP A 82 24.54 19.76 -17.28
N LYS A 83 23.66 20.49 -16.60
CA LYS A 83 22.86 19.95 -15.50
C LYS A 83 21.62 19.25 -16.05
N GLN A 84 21.56 17.94 -15.89
CA GLN A 84 20.39 17.13 -16.19
C GLN A 84 19.59 16.88 -14.90
N LEU A 85 18.29 17.19 -14.92
CA LEU A 85 17.38 16.80 -13.84
C LEU A 85 17.27 15.27 -13.77
N VAL A 86 17.61 14.70 -12.61
CA VAL A 86 17.58 13.25 -12.38
C VAL A 86 16.53 12.83 -11.35
N GLY A 87 15.96 13.77 -10.60
CA GLY A 87 14.85 13.48 -9.71
C GLY A 87 14.58 14.59 -8.70
N TYR A 88 13.90 14.20 -7.63
CA TYR A 88 13.38 15.06 -6.58
C TYR A 88 13.68 14.45 -5.22
N VAL A 89 14.00 15.31 -4.25
CA VAL A 89 14.17 14.94 -2.84
C VAL A 89 13.23 15.78 -1.99
N PHE A 90 12.57 15.16 -1.02
CA PHE A 90 11.64 15.85 -0.16
C PHE A 90 11.61 15.25 1.24
N LEU A 91 11.28 16.11 2.21
CA LEU A 91 11.14 15.74 3.60
C LEU A 91 9.66 15.53 3.91
N SER A 92 9.34 14.37 4.47
CA SER A 92 7.96 13.99 4.84
C SER A 92 7.20 15.07 5.62
N THR A 93 7.84 15.73 6.58
CA THR A 93 7.20 16.75 7.44
C THR A 93 6.85 18.06 6.73
N ASP A 94 7.37 18.29 5.53
CA ASP A 94 6.95 19.43 4.69
C ASP A 94 5.66 19.14 3.91
N ILE A 95 5.25 17.87 3.87
CA ILE A 95 4.15 17.39 3.04
C ILE A 95 2.99 16.87 3.88
N VAL A 96 3.29 16.05 4.88
CA VAL A 96 2.29 15.40 5.74
C VAL A 96 2.68 15.45 7.21
N ASP A 97 1.68 15.56 8.07
CA ASP A 97 1.81 15.43 9.52
C ASP A 97 1.09 14.16 10.02
N ILE A 98 1.76 13.02 9.84
CA ILE A 98 1.26 11.70 10.22
C ILE A 98 2.08 11.17 11.40
N PRO A 99 1.59 11.31 12.64
CA PRO A 99 2.08 10.57 13.79
C PRO A 99 2.08 9.06 13.58
N ALA A 100 3.11 8.43 14.13
CA ALA A 100 3.21 7.00 14.31
C ALA A 100 2.80 6.61 15.75
N TYR A 101 3.27 5.47 16.26
CA TYR A 101 2.78 4.92 17.53
C TYR A 101 3.11 5.81 18.72
N SER A 102 4.25 6.51 18.68
CA SER A 102 4.66 7.45 19.71
C SER A 102 3.83 8.74 19.77
N GLY A 103 2.88 8.92 18.84
CA GLY A 103 2.15 10.17 18.66
C GLY A 103 3.00 11.28 18.01
N LYS A 104 4.25 10.99 17.62
CA LYS A 104 5.14 11.88 16.87
C LYS A 104 5.36 11.34 15.46
N PRO A 105 5.61 12.20 14.47
CA PRO A 105 5.91 11.75 13.11
C PRO A 105 7.29 11.05 13.04
N VAL A 106 7.40 10.07 12.13
CA VAL A 106 8.68 9.48 11.73
C VAL A 106 9.25 10.34 10.60
N ILE A 107 10.26 11.15 10.93
CA ILE A 107 10.84 12.11 10.00
C ILE A 107 11.70 11.35 8.99
N THR A 108 11.20 11.31 7.76
CA THR A 108 11.79 10.54 6.65
C THR A 108 12.14 11.46 5.49
N LEU A 109 13.36 11.31 4.98
CA LEU A 109 13.84 11.87 3.71
C LEU A 109 13.57 10.87 2.59
N ILE A 110 13.01 11.33 1.48
CA ILE A 110 12.57 10.47 0.38
C ILE A 110 13.13 11.01 -0.92
N GLY A 111 13.69 10.14 -1.75
CA GLY A 111 14.14 10.43 -3.10
C GLY A 111 13.26 9.74 -4.14
N MET A 112 12.99 10.44 -5.23
CA MET A 112 12.14 9.97 -6.33
C MET A 112 12.74 10.41 -7.66
N ASP A 113 12.83 9.52 -8.64
CA ASP A 113 13.31 9.90 -9.97
C ASP A 113 12.26 10.67 -10.80
N THR A 114 12.63 11.10 -12.00
CA THR A 114 11.74 11.82 -12.93
C THR A 114 10.59 10.98 -13.48
N GLN A 115 10.59 9.67 -13.26
CA GLN A 115 9.51 8.74 -13.64
C GLN A 115 8.57 8.43 -12.46
N GLY A 116 8.86 8.96 -11.27
CA GLY A 116 8.08 8.70 -10.06
C GLY A 116 8.46 7.41 -9.35
N ILE A 117 9.64 6.84 -9.64
CA ILE A 117 10.17 5.67 -8.93
C ILE A 117 10.91 6.14 -7.67
N ILE A 118 10.62 5.51 -6.54
CA ILE A 118 11.32 5.79 -5.28
C ILE A 118 12.75 5.26 -5.38
N THR A 119 13.73 6.16 -5.32
CA THR A 119 15.17 5.84 -5.43
C THR A 119 15.85 5.64 -4.08
N GLY A 120 15.18 6.01 -2.98
CA GLY A 120 15.68 5.81 -1.64
C GLY A 120 14.80 6.45 -0.58
N THR A 121 14.89 5.91 0.63
CA THR A 121 14.18 6.39 1.82
C THR A 121 15.12 6.33 3.01
N LYS A 122 15.24 7.42 3.77
CA LYS A 122 16.08 7.47 4.97
C LYS A 122 15.30 8.05 6.13
N ILE A 123 15.20 7.30 7.22
CA ILE A 123 14.65 7.81 8.47
C ILE A 123 15.73 8.67 9.13
N LEU A 124 15.42 9.93 9.36
CA LEU A 124 16.30 10.90 9.99
C LEU A 124 16.07 10.96 11.50
N ARG A 125 14.80 10.80 11.93
CA ARG A 125 14.43 10.78 13.34
C ARG A 125 13.13 10.02 13.57
N HIS A 126 13.07 9.23 14.63
CA HIS A 126 11.82 8.69 15.16
C HIS A 126 11.83 8.64 16.70
N SER A 127 10.65 8.51 17.31
CA SER A 127 10.48 8.31 18.76
C SER A 127 9.74 7.00 19.07
N GLU A 128 9.73 6.07 18.12
CA GLU A 128 8.96 4.82 18.22
C GLU A 128 9.54 3.88 19.28
N PRO A 129 8.71 3.31 20.17
CA PRO A 129 9.17 2.43 21.25
C PRO A 129 9.51 1.01 20.76
N ILE A 130 9.72 0.80 19.45
CA ILE A 130 10.08 -0.50 18.88
C ILE A 130 11.37 -1.06 19.51
N LEU A 131 12.31 -0.19 19.87
CA LEU A 131 13.53 -0.58 20.58
C LEU A 131 13.24 -1.12 21.99
N LEU A 132 12.22 -0.57 22.66
CA LEU A 132 11.77 -1.06 23.98
C LEU A 132 11.11 -2.43 23.88
N LEU A 133 10.60 -2.79 22.70
CA LEU A 133 10.10 -4.13 22.37
C LEU A 133 11.23 -5.10 21.96
N GLY A 134 12.49 -4.66 22.02
CA GLY A 134 13.66 -5.46 21.63
C GLY A 134 13.85 -5.59 20.11
N ILE A 135 13.11 -4.83 19.30
CA ILE A 135 13.23 -4.82 17.85
C ILE A 135 14.36 -3.86 17.47
N PRO A 136 15.45 -4.31 16.81
CA PRO A 136 16.55 -3.42 16.46
C PRO A 136 16.13 -2.43 15.36
N GLU A 137 16.71 -1.23 15.39
CA GLU A 137 16.40 -0.15 14.44
C GLU A 137 16.61 -0.57 12.97
N SER A 138 17.57 -1.45 12.70
CA SER A 138 17.82 -2.01 11.37
C SER A 138 16.60 -2.68 10.74
N VAL A 139 15.64 -3.15 11.54
CA VAL A 139 14.37 -3.71 11.05
C VAL A 139 13.49 -2.61 10.44
N LEU A 140 13.48 -1.41 11.03
CA LEU A 140 12.76 -0.26 10.50
C LEU A 140 13.44 0.26 9.22
N THR A 141 14.78 0.27 9.18
CA THR A 141 15.54 0.57 7.96
C THR A 141 15.26 -0.45 6.86
N LYS A 142 15.23 -1.74 7.18
CA LYS A 142 14.85 -2.81 6.24
C LYS A 142 13.44 -2.60 5.72
N PHE A 143 12.50 -2.20 6.59
CA PHE A 143 11.12 -1.93 6.20
C PHE A 143 11.02 -0.82 5.15
N VAL A 144 11.64 0.34 5.38
CA VAL A 144 11.58 1.46 4.43
C VAL A 144 12.33 1.17 3.13
N ASN A 145 13.39 0.35 3.17
CA ASN A 145 14.10 -0.04 1.96
C ASN A 145 13.24 -0.88 0.99
N GLN A 146 12.11 -1.42 1.43
CA GLN A 146 11.18 -2.12 0.54
C GLN A 146 10.54 -1.19 -0.52
N TYR A 147 10.47 0.13 -0.29
CA TYR A 147 9.95 1.08 -1.27
C TYR A 147 10.88 1.30 -2.46
N LEU A 148 12.16 0.93 -2.35
CA LEU A 148 13.15 1.12 -3.41
C LEU A 148 12.69 0.45 -4.71
N GLY A 149 12.68 1.21 -5.81
CA GLY A 149 12.28 0.73 -7.13
C GLY A 149 10.76 0.65 -7.36
N LYS A 150 9.94 1.03 -6.37
CA LYS A 150 8.47 1.07 -6.52
C LYS A 150 8.01 2.41 -7.07
N TYR A 151 6.94 2.40 -7.84
CA TYR A 151 6.33 3.62 -8.36
C TYR A 151 5.43 4.24 -7.31
N VAL A 152 5.47 5.57 -7.15
CA VAL A 152 4.61 6.30 -6.19
C VAL A 152 3.12 6.18 -6.49
N GLY A 153 2.76 5.79 -7.72
CA GLY A 153 1.37 5.49 -8.09
C GLY A 153 0.95 4.03 -7.86
N ASP A 154 1.84 3.17 -7.37
CA ASP A 154 1.49 1.78 -7.07
C ASP A 154 0.52 1.70 -5.88
N LYS A 155 -0.35 0.69 -5.91
CA LYS A 155 -1.24 0.37 -4.78
C LYS A 155 -0.48 -0.46 -3.78
N ILE A 156 0.05 0.17 -2.74
CA ILE A 156 0.89 -0.50 -1.73
C ILE A 156 0.12 -0.74 -0.44
N GLU A 157 0.17 -1.98 0.08
CA GLU A 157 -0.45 -2.37 1.35
C GLU A 157 0.55 -3.07 2.30
N ILE A 158 0.24 -3.03 3.59
CA ILE A 158 1.02 -3.72 4.62
C ILE A 158 0.54 -5.15 4.77
N GLY A 159 1.48 -6.10 4.78
CA GLY A 159 1.22 -7.52 4.84
C GLY A 159 1.26 -8.18 3.47
N LYS A 160 0.65 -9.37 3.37
CA LYS A 160 0.64 -10.14 2.13
C LYS A 160 -0.14 -9.39 1.04
N GLY A 161 0.55 -9.08 -0.06
CA GLY A 161 -0.04 -8.40 -1.21
C GLY A 161 -1.10 -9.23 -1.94
N ARG A 162 -2.06 -8.53 -2.54
CA ARG A 162 -3.03 -9.10 -3.49
C ARG A 162 -2.64 -8.77 -4.93
N ASP A 163 -1.65 -9.50 -5.46
CA ASP A 163 -1.14 -9.31 -6.83
C ASP A 163 -2.26 -9.38 -7.89
N GLU A 164 -3.27 -10.22 -7.67
CA GLU A 164 -4.40 -10.36 -8.60
C GLU A 164 -5.24 -9.09 -8.73
N GLU A 165 -5.25 -8.24 -7.71
CA GLU A 165 -5.94 -6.95 -7.66
C GLU A 165 -5.00 -5.77 -7.93
N GLY A 166 -3.72 -6.04 -8.23
CA GLY A 166 -2.69 -5.03 -8.45
C GLY A 166 -2.20 -4.36 -7.17
N TYR A 167 -2.37 -4.98 -6.00
CA TYR A 167 -1.80 -4.49 -4.75
C TYR A 167 -0.44 -5.13 -4.48
N ILE A 168 0.56 -4.30 -4.21
CA ILE A 168 1.90 -4.71 -3.82
C ILE A 168 1.96 -4.77 -2.29
N GLY A 169 2.25 -5.95 -1.75
CA GLY A 169 2.43 -6.14 -0.31
C GLY A 169 3.82 -5.73 0.15
N LEU A 170 3.90 -5.16 1.35
CA LEU A 170 5.15 -4.94 2.09
C LEU A 170 5.18 -5.79 3.35
N ASP A 171 6.32 -6.39 3.63
CA ASP A 171 6.54 -7.11 4.88
C ASP A 171 6.37 -6.13 6.04
N ALA A 172 5.50 -6.48 6.99
CA ALA A 172 5.28 -5.69 8.19
C ALA A 172 6.34 -5.97 9.26
N ILE A 173 6.31 -5.18 10.34
CA ILE A 173 7.13 -5.43 11.54
C ILE A 173 6.21 -5.95 12.64
N THR A 174 6.46 -7.18 13.10
CA THR A 174 5.73 -7.80 14.21
C THR A 174 5.78 -6.90 15.45
N GLY A 175 4.61 -6.52 15.97
CA GLY A 175 4.50 -5.67 17.16
C GLY A 175 4.63 -4.17 16.90
N ALA A 176 4.88 -3.73 15.65
CA ALA A 176 5.00 -2.33 15.29
C ALA A 176 4.05 -1.94 14.13
N THR A 177 2.84 -2.49 14.13
CA THR A 177 1.81 -2.30 13.09
C THR A 177 1.51 -0.84 12.81
N VAL A 178 1.26 -0.08 13.89
CA VAL A 178 0.93 1.35 13.81
C VAL A 178 2.06 2.11 13.12
N THR A 179 3.31 1.83 13.49
CA THR A 179 4.50 2.45 12.92
C THR A 179 4.61 2.19 11.42
N VAL A 180 4.48 0.93 10.99
CA VAL A 180 4.64 0.58 9.57
C VAL A 180 3.50 1.10 8.70
N ILE A 181 2.26 1.14 9.23
CA ILE A 181 1.12 1.75 8.54
C ILE A 181 1.34 3.25 8.36
N ALA A 182 1.71 3.95 9.44
CA ALA A 182 2.00 5.37 9.38
C ALA A 182 3.13 5.67 8.39
N GLN A 183 4.20 4.87 8.42
CA GLN A 183 5.34 5.05 7.52
C GLN A 183 4.98 4.80 6.06
N ASN A 184 4.11 3.82 5.75
CA ASN A 184 3.58 3.64 4.39
C ASN A 184 2.81 4.86 3.91
N GLN A 185 1.95 5.42 4.76
CA GLN A 185 1.22 6.63 4.40
C GLN A 185 2.16 7.83 4.22
N VAL A 186 3.18 7.97 5.08
CA VAL A 186 4.19 9.03 4.97
C VAL A 186 4.89 8.96 3.63
N VAL A 187 5.45 7.80 3.27
CA VAL A 187 6.21 7.65 2.03
C VAL A 187 5.32 7.82 0.80
N MET A 188 4.19 7.10 0.75
CA MET A 188 3.34 7.10 -0.43
C MET A 188 2.62 8.43 -0.63
N ARG A 189 2.03 9.03 0.42
CA ARG A 189 1.34 10.33 0.26
C ARG A 189 2.32 11.45 -0.09
N SER A 190 3.53 11.42 0.49
CA SER A 190 4.58 12.39 0.14
C SER A 190 5.00 12.25 -1.32
N GLY A 191 5.29 11.03 -1.76
CA GLY A 191 5.65 10.74 -3.15
C GLY A 191 4.56 11.16 -4.14
N VAL A 192 3.30 10.84 -3.86
CA VAL A 192 2.16 11.19 -4.71
C VAL A 192 1.94 12.70 -4.78
N ALA A 193 2.08 13.42 -3.66
CA ALA A 193 1.91 14.87 -3.63
C ALA A 193 2.94 15.56 -4.51
N ILE A 194 4.23 15.18 -4.38
CA ILE A 194 5.29 15.74 -5.20
C ILE A 194 5.14 15.32 -6.67
N ALA A 195 4.86 14.04 -6.94
CA ALA A 195 4.66 13.53 -8.30
C ALA A 195 3.51 14.24 -9.03
N ARG A 196 2.41 14.58 -8.33
CA ARG A 196 1.32 15.39 -8.90
C ARG A 196 1.76 16.81 -9.21
N GLN A 197 2.51 17.43 -8.29
CA GLN A 197 2.96 18.81 -8.43
C GLN A 197 3.98 19.01 -9.55
N VAL A 198 4.88 18.04 -9.74
CA VAL A 198 5.89 18.07 -10.82
C VAL A 198 5.40 17.48 -12.14
N GLY A 199 4.12 17.05 -12.20
CA GLY A 199 3.46 16.60 -13.42
C GLY A 199 3.71 15.15 -13.83
N ILE A 200 4.33 14.33 -12.96
CA ILE A 200 4.48 12.88 -13.18
C ILE A 200 3.13 12.18 -13.07
N LEU A 201 2.34 12.50 -12.04
CA LEU A 201 1.01 11.97 -11.84
C LEU A 201 -0.04 13.00 -12.29
N LYS A 202 -0.98 12.56 -13.12
CA LYS A 202 -2.12 13.39 -13.48
C LYS A 202 -3.07 13.51 -12.29
N ILE A 203 -3.47 14.74 -11.96
CA ILE A 203 -4.54 15.00 -11.01
C ILE A 203 -5.84 14.73 -11.75
N GLU A 204 -6.45 13.57 -11.54
CA GLU A 204 -7.83 13.34 -11.93
C GLU A 204 -8.73 13.78 -10.78
N PRO A 205 -9.40 14.94 -10.86
CA PRO A 205 -10.31 15.36 -9.81
C PRO A 205 -11.46 14.35 -9.75
N LYS A 206 -11.66 13.73 -8.59
CA LYS A 206 -12.83 12.87 -8.32
C LYS A 206 -13.98 13.80 -7.93
N PRO A 207 -15.01 13.98 -8.77
CA PRO A 207 -16.13 14.84 -8.40
C PRO A 207 -16.79 14.33 -7.11
N ALA A 208 -17.15 15.25 -6.23
CA ALA A 208 -17.93 14.92 -5.05
C ALA A 208 -19.27 14.30 -5.44
N ILE A 209 -19.75 13.36 -4.64
CA ILE A 209 -21.06 12.74 -4.83
C ILE A 209 -22.17 13.79 -4.69
N ARG A 210 -23.16 13.73 -5.57
CA ARG A 210 -24.43 14.45 -5.41
C ARG A 210 -25.54 13.46 -5.14
N PHE A 211 -26.17 13.60 -3.99
CA PHE A 211 -27.22 12.69 -3.57
C PHE A 211 -28.55 13.03 -4.25
N SER A 212 -29.26 12.00 -4.69
CA SER A 212 -30.65 12.14 -5.14
C SER A 212 -31.56 12.67 -4.03
N ALA A 213 -32.75 13.15 -4.40
CA ALA A 213 -33.79 13.56 -3.45
C ALA A 213 -34.49 12.39 -2.72
N LEU A 214 -34.05 11.13 -2.90
CA LEU A 214 -34.65 9.98 -2.23
C LEU A 214 -34.48 10.05 -0.71
N ASP A 215 -35.59 9.82 -0.01
CA ASP A 215 -35.67 9.85 1.45
C ASP A 215 -36.45 8.65 1.99
N GLU A 216 -35.96 7.45 1.67
CA GLU A 216 -36.55 6.19 2.09
C GLU A 216 -36.11 5.82 3.52
N LYS A 217 -37.01 5.22 4.30
CA LYS A 217 -36.69 4.56 5.57
C LYS A 217 -36.74 3.06 5.39
N LEU A 218 -35.58 2.42 5.37
CA LEU A 218 -35.40 1.01 5.08
C LEU A 218 -35.11 0.22 6.36
N GLY A 219 -35.61 -1.02 6.40
CA GLY A 219 -35.21 -2.00 7.41
C GLY A 219 -33.79 -2.51 7.17
N TRP A 220 -33.18 -3.12 8.18
CA TRP A 220 -31.80 -3.62 8.11
C TRP A 220 -31.60 -4.64 7.00
N ASP A 221 -32.49 -5.62 6.89
CA ASP A 221 -32.42 -6.66 5.85
C ASP A 221 -32.54 -6.07 4.43
N GLN A 222 -33.31 -4.99 4.27
CA GLN A 222 -33.42 -4.28 3.00
C GLN A 222 -32.11 -3.58 2.67
N LEU A 223 -31.53 -2.86 3.64
CA LEU A 223 -30.24 -2.18 3.49
C LEU A 223 -29.11 -3.15 3.10
N VAL A 224 -29.07 -4.33 3.74
CA VAL A 224 -28.09 -5.39 3.41
C VAL A 224 -28.37 -5.97 2.02
N LYS A 225 -29.64 -6.28 1.70
CA LYS A 225 -30.03 -6.89 0.43
C LYS A 225 -29.74 -5.98 -0.77
N GLU A 226 -29.98 -4.67 -0.63
CA GLU A 226 -29.67 -3.70 -1.70
C GLU A 226 -28.18 -3.32 -1.76
N GLY A 227 -27.40 -3.62 -0.71
CA GLY A 227 -25.97 -3.36 -0.65
C GLY A 227 -25.59 -1.99 -0.07
N SER A 228 -26.55 -1.25 0.49
CA SER A 228 -26.33 -0.02 1.28
C SER A 228 -25.61 -0.29 2.61
N VAL A 229 -25.72 -1.53 3.10
CA VAL A 229 -24.91 -2.08 4.18
C VAL A 229 -24.20 -3.33 3.66
N GLN A 230 -22.88 -3.36 3.80
CA GLN A 230 -22.04 -4.48 3.39
C GLN A 230 -21.56 -5.25 4.62
N ARG A 231 -21.23 -6.53 4.41
CA ARG A 231 -20.72 -7.44 5.46
C ARG A 231 -19.33 -7.96 5.10
N LEU A 232 -18.39 -7.82 6.02
CA LEU A 232 -17.03 -8.37 5.96
C LEU A 232 -16.82 -9.32 7.15
N THR A 233 -16.69 -10.61 6.86
CA THR A 233 -16.52 -11.66 7.87
C THR A 233 -15.15 -12.31 7.70
N VAL A 234 -14.39 -12.41 8.78
CA VAL A 234 -13.12 -13.11 8.86
C VAL A 234 -13.26 -14.26 9.84
N LYS A 235 -12.91 -15.47 9.40
CA LYS A 235 -12.94 -16.68 10.22
C LYS A 235 -11.56 -16.96 10.84
N PRO A 236 -11.51 -17.57 12.04
CA PRO A 236 -10.24 -17.92 12.70
C PRO A 236 -9.29 -18.73 11.81
N GLU A 237 -9.81 -19.69 11.04
CA GLU A 237 -9.00 -20.54 10.16
C GLU A 237 -8.21 -19.75 9.10
N GLN A 238 -8.74 -18.61 8.65
CA GLN A 238 -8.07 -17.75 7.67
C GLN A 238 -6.83 -17.07 8.25
N LEU A 239 -6.75 -16.99 9.59
CA LEU A 239 -5.63 -16.46 10.36
C LEU A 239 -4.69 -17.55 10.90
N GLY A 240 -4.89 -18.81 10.49
CA GLY A 240 -4.12 -19.93 11.03
C GLY A 240 -4.53 -20.34 12.45
N MET A 241 -5.66 -19.84 12.95
CA MET A 241 -6.21 -20.23 14.26
C MET A 241 -7.07 -21.50 14.13
N PRO A 242 -7.29 -22.25 15.23
CA PRO A 242 -8.23 -23.38 15.22
C PRO A 242 -9.62 -22.93 14.79
N ARG A 243 -10.37 -23.83 14.14
CA ARG A 243 -11.73 -23.54 13.73
C ARG A 243 -12.61 -23.30 14.96
N ASP A 244 -13.41 -22.24 14.89
CA ASP A 244 -14.39 -21.87 15.90
C ASP A 244 -15.75 -21.64 15.22
N ASP A 245 -16.83 -21.80 15.97
CA ASP A 245 -18.18 -21.48 15.51
C ASP A 245 -18.40 -19.97 15.45
N GLN A 246 -17.69 -19.21 16.30
CA GLN A 246 -17.73 -17.75 16.26
C GLN A 246 -16.72 -17.21 15.23
N PRO A 247 -17.11 -16.24 14.36
CA PRO A 247 -16.16 -15.57 13.49
C PRO A 247 -15.14 -14.77 14.31
N TYR A 248 -13.93 -14.63 13.78
CA TYR A 248 -12.90 -13.78 14.38
C TYR A 248 -13.40 -12.33 14.47
N VAL A 249 -13.89 -11.83 13.33
CA VAL A 249 -14.56 -10.55 13.19
C VAL A 249 -15.69 -10.69 12.16
N ASP A 250 -16.84 -10.09 12.45
CA ASP A 250 -18.01 -10.02 11.58
C ASP A 250 -18.56 -8.59 11.58
N MET A 251 -18.10 -7.81 10.61
CA MET A 251 -18.40 -6.38 10.50
C MET A 251 -19.51 -6.13 9.49
N TYR A 252 -20.46 -5.28 9.88
CA TYR A 252 -21.36 -4.59 8.97
C TYR A 252 -20.98 -3.13 8.89
N PHE A 253 -20.98 -2.58 7.69
CA PHE A 253 -20.57 -1.20 7.47
C PHE A 253 -21.34 -0.56 6.31
N GLY A 254 -21.38 0.77 6.30
CA GLY A 254 -22.01 1.52 5.23
C GLY A 254 -21.77 3.03 5.32
N TYR A 255 -22.19 3.74 4.27
CA TYR A 255 -21.93 5.16 4.11
C TYR A 255 -23.10 6.01 4.60
N LEU A 256 -22.89 6.76 5.69
CA LEU A 256 -23.94 7.49 6.39
C LEU A 256 -24.33 8.81 5.73
N ASN A 257 -23.52 9.38 4.84
CA ASN A 257 -23.90 10.64 4.19
C ASN A 257 -25.03 10.48 3.18
N THR A 258 -25.32 9.26 2.74
CA THR A 258 -26.49 9.00 1.89
C THR A 258 -27.76 9.22 2.73
N PRO A 259 -28.64 10.18 2.40
CA PRO A 259 -29.75 10.55 3.28
C PRO A 259 -30.64 9.39 3.70
N SER A 260 -31.07 8.56 2.74
CA SER A 260 -31.91 7.38 3.00
C SER A 260 -31.20 6.37 3.93
N VAL A 261 -29.91 6.09 3.70
CA VAL A 261 -29.13 5.15 4.51
C VAL A 261 -28.87 5.70 5.91
N GLY A 262 -28.39 6.94 6.00
CA GLY A 262 -28.05 7.59 7.26
C GLY A 262 -29.25 7.74 8.18
N LYS A 263 -30.42 8.14 7.66
CA LYS A 263 -31.66 8.22 8.45
C LYS A 263 -32.22 6.86 8.82
N SER A 264 -32.08 5.85 7.96
CA SER A 264 -32.49 4.48 8.29
C SER A 264 -31.64 3.92 9.43
N VAL A 265 -30.32 4.17 9.42
CA VAL A 265 -29.37 3.65 10.42
C VAL A 265 -29.41 4.42 11.74
N LEU A 266 -29.46 5.75 11.69
CA LEU A 266 -29.30 6.63 12.87
C LEU A 266 -30.61 7.27 13.35
N GLY A 267 -31.70 7.12 12.61
CA GLY A 267 -32.90 7.93 12.77
C GLY A 267 -32.70 9.37 12.32
N ASP A 268 -33.80 10.13 12.23
CA ASP A 268 -33.76 11.52 11.74
C ASP A 268 -32.94 12.45 12.64
N GLY A 269 -33.05 12.26 13.96
CA GLY A 269 -32.32 13.06 14.95
C GLY A 269 -30.83 12.77 14.93
N GLY A 270 -30.45 11.49 14.95
CA GLY A 270 -29.05 11.06 14.88
C GLY A 270 -28.38 11.50 13.58
N TYR A 271 -29.08 11.36 12.45
CA TYR A 271 -28.61 11.82 11.15
C TYR A 271 -28.36 13.33 11.11
N ARG A 272 -29.32 14.16 11.56
CA ARG A 272 -29.13 15.62 11.59
C ARG A 272 -27.96 16.05 12.46
N ASN A 273 -27.80 15.43 13.64
CA ASN A 273 -26.68 15.72 14.54
C ASN A 273 -25.33 15.25 13.97
N LEU A 274 -25.30 14.16 13.19
CA LEU A 274 -24.09 13.76 12.48
C LEU A 274 -23.74 14.79 11.40
N MET A 275 -24.69 15.13 10.52
CA MET A 275 -24.46 16.07 9.43
C MET A 275 -24.05 17.47 9.92
N SER A 276 -24.54 17.91 11.07
CA SER A 276 -24.12 19.20 11.65
C SER A 276 -22.67 19.24 12.13
N ARG A 277 -21.99 18.08 12.22
CA ARG A 277 -20.59 17.98 12.66
C ARG A 277 -19.61 17.75 11.50
N LEU A 278 -20.12 17.36 10.33
CA LEU A 278 -19.31 17.05 9.16
C LEU A 278 -19.03 18.32 8.35
N GLY A 279 -17.79 18.47 7.89
CA GLY A 279 -17.47 19.42 6.83
C GLY A 279 -18.09 19.02 5.47
N PRO A 280 -18.05 19.92 4.47
CA PRO A 280 -18.61 19.65 3.14
C PRO A 280 -17.94 18.46 2.43
N ASP A 281 -16.66 18.23 2.71
CA ASP A 281 -15.83 17.16 2.14
C ASP A 281 -15.57 16.02 3.15
N ASP A 282 -16.35 15.95 4.24
CA ASP A 282 -16.21 14.90 5.24
C ASP A 282 -17.17 13.73 4.94
N HIS A 283 -16.69 12.51 5.14
CA HIS A 283 -17.40 11.28 4.80
C HIS A 283 -17.52 10.39 6.03
N ALA A 284 -18.75 10.12 6.48
CA ALA A 284 -19.03 9.27 7.63
C ALA A 284 -19.33 7.83 7.22
N ILE A 285 -18.57 6.89 7.76
CA ILE A 285 -18.73 5.44 7.55
C ILE A 285 -19.01 4.82 8.91
N PHE A 286 -20.13 4.11 9.03
CA PHE A 286 -20.41 3.37 10.26
C PHE A 286 -19.85 1.96 10.16
N ILE A 287 -19.45 1.41 11.31
CA ILE A 287 -19.09 0.01 11.47
C ILE A 287 -19.76 -0.50 12.74
N VAL A 288 -20.44 -1.64 12.64
CA VAL A 288 -20.85 -2.45 13.80
C VAL A 288 -20.25 -3.84 13.65
N SER A 289 -19.82 -4.44 14.75
CA SER A 289 -19.10 -5.70 14.72
C SER A 289 -19.53 -6.64 15.84
N ASN A 290 -19.50 -7.92 15.50
CA ASN A 290 -19.43 -9.03 16.44
C ASN A 290 -18.19 -9.87 16.13
N GLY A 291 -17.74 -10.67 17.07
CA GLY A 291 -16.58 -11.52 16.86
C GLY A 291 -15.93 -11.92 18.18
N SER A 292 -14.92 -12.77 18.08
CA SER A 292 -14.05 -13.11 19.19
C SER A 292 -13.00 -12.02 19.45
N ASP A 293 -12.70 -11.18 18.45
CA ASP A 293 -11.72 -10.11 18.51
C ASP A 293 -12.30 -8.77 18.02
N THR A 294 -11.55 -7.68 18.21
CA THR A 294 -11.96 -6.30 17.95
C THR A 294 -11.49 -5.76 16.60
N PHE A 295 -12.32 -4.94 15.96
CA PHE A 295 -11.87 -4.14 14.80
C PHE A 295 -11.11 -2.87 15.19
N LYS A 296 -11.18 -2.44 16.47
CA LYS A 296 -10.50 -1.22 16.94
C LYS A 296 -8.99 -1.43 17.07
N GLY A 297 -8.59 -2.68 17.31
CA GLY A 297 -7.22 -3.13 17.35
C GLY A 297 -6.44 -2.71 18.59
N SER A 298 -5.12 -2.86 18.53
CA SER A 298 -4.24 -2.78 19.72
C SER A 298 -3.75 -1.36 20.03
N GLY A 299 -3.72 -0.49 19.02
CA GLY A 299 -3.28 0.91 19.14
C GLY A 299 -4.34 1.88 19.68
N PHE A 300 -5.53 1.40 20.06
CA PHE A 300 -6.63 2.26 20.50
C PHE A 300 -6.41 2.83 21.91
N VAL A 301 -5.64 3.91 21.98
CA VAL A 301 -5.47 4.79 23.14
C VAL A 301 -5.83 6.23 22.74
N ARG A 302 -6.06 7.13 23.71
CA ARG A 302 -6.27 8.57 23.41
C ARG A 302 -5.06 9.12 22.64
N GLY A 303 -5.31 9.77 21.50
CA GLY A 303 -4.29 10.22 20.54
C GLY A 303 -3.73 9.13 19.62
N GLY A 304 -4.23 7.89 19.72
CA GLY A 304 -3.80 6.76 18.90
C GLY A 304 -4.54 6.65 17.56
N ILE A 305 -4.13 5.64 16.77
CA ILE A 305 -4.76 5.32 15.48
C ILE A 305 -5.51 3.99 15.55
N PHE A 306 -6.50 3.83 14.68
CA PHE A 306 -7.11 2.55 14.40
C PHE A 306 -6.19 1.77 13.45
N ASP A 307 -5.55 0.72 13.97
CA ASP A 307 -4.50 -0.04 13.27
C ASP A 307 -5.03 -1.24 12.47
N ARG A 308 -6.29 -1.61 12.67
CA ARG A 308 -6.93 -2.74 11.99
C ARG A 308 -7.94 -2.34 10.92
N VAL A 309 -8.39 -1.09 10.87
CA VAL A 309 -9.39 -0.65 9.88
C VAL A 309 -8.87 0.50 9.07
N GLN A 310 -9.00 0.37 7.74
CA GLN A 310 -8.68 1.41 6.77
C GLN A 310 -9.78 1.48 5.72
N VAL A 311 -9.85 2.61 5.03
CA VAL A 311 -10.63 2.73 3.79
C VAL A 311 -9.65 2.95 2.65
N ALA A 312 -9.75 2.14 1.61
CA ALA A 312 -8.91 2.25 0.42
C ALA A 312 -9.75 2.73 -0.76
N GLN A 313 -9.27 3.75 -1.49
CA GLN A 313 -9.84 4.20 -2.74
C GLN A 313 -8.71 4.50 -3.75
N ASP A 314 -8.67 3.72 -4.83
CA ASP A 314 -7.59 3.74 -5.82
C ASP A 314 -6.21 3.47 -5.20
N MET A 315 -5.36 4.50 -5.15
CA MET A 315 -4.03 4.49 -4.54
C MET A 315 -4.01 5.09 -3.12
N ASP A 316 -5.12 5.72 -2.71
CA ASP A 316 -5.23 6.38 -1.42
C ASP A 316 -5.74 5.39 -0.36
N ALA A 317 -5.06 5.35 0.78
CA ALA A 317 -5.48 4.62 1.98
C ALA A 317 -5.72 5.61 3.13
N TYR A 318 -6.92 5.57 3.70
CA TYR A 318 -7.38 6.41 4.81
C TYR A 318 -7.35 5.60 6.10
N THR A 319 -6.59 6.09 7.08
CA THR A 319 -6.55 5.59 8.45
C THR A 319 -7.28 6.58 9.35
N PHE A 320 -7.72 6.10 10.51
CA PHE A 320 -8.53 6.90 11.43
C PHE A 320 -7.78 7.15 12.74
N ARG A 321 -7.92 8.35 13.28
CA ARG A 321 -7.51 8.70 14.64
C ARG A 321 -8.71 8.77 15.58
N ASP A 322 -8.45 8.97 16.85
CA ASP A 322 -9.48 9.26 17.85
C ASP A 322 -10.31 10.52 17.52
N LEU A 323 -9.72 11.53 16.88
CA LEU A 323 -10.41 12.74 16.39
C LEU A 323 -11.32 12.50 15.17
N ASP A 324 -11.12 11.38 14.48
CA ASP A 324 -11.89 10.95 13.31
C ASP A 324 -12.94 9.89 13.68
N TYR A 325 -13.22 9.75 14.97
CA TYR A 325 -14.07 8.72 15.54
C TYR A 325 -15.22 9.34 16.33
N LEU A 326 -16.43 8.83 16.09
CA LEU A 326 -17.61 9.09 16.93
C LEU A 326 -18.20 7.76 17.41
N ASN A 327 -18.76 7.76 18.62
CA ASN A 327 -19.51 6.61 19.13
C ASN A 327 -20.84 6.47 18.38
N LEU A 328 -21.15 5.24 17.95
CA LEU A 328 -22.46 4.85 17.45
C LEU A 328 -23.26 4.19 18.59
N TRP A 329 -24.20 4.92 19.16
CA TRP A 329 -24.92 4.49 20.37
C TRP A 329 -26.02 3.45 20.10
N GLY A 330 -26.56 3.41 18.89
CA GLY A 330 -27.69 2.55 18.54
C GLY A 330 -27.86 2.44 17.02
N LEU A 331 -28.56 1.39 16.59
CA LEU A 331 -29.09 1.26 15.24
C LEU A 331 -30.62 1.39 15.31
N GLU A 332 -31.19 2.32 14.54
CA GLU A 332 -32.64 2.56 14.48
C GLU A 332 -33.34 1.72 13.40
N ALA A 333 -32.57 1.14 12.47
CA ALA A 333 -33.11 0.32 11.40
C ALA A 333 -33.82 -0.92 11.95
N ALA A 334 -35.08 -1.13 11.57
CA ALA A 334 -35.85 -2.29 12.01
C ALA A 334 -35.17 -3.61 11.62
N GLY A 335 -35.03 -4.53 12.58
CA GLY A 335 -34.35 -5.82 12.37
C GLY A 335 -32.83 -5.76 12.44
N ALA A 336 -32.24 -4.63 12.86
CA ALA A 336 -30.79 -4.53 13.04
C ALA A 336 -30.27 -5.57 14.06
N PRO A 337 -29.13 -6.23 13.77
CA PRO A 337 -28.55 -7.22 14.66
C PRO A 337 -28.00 -6.53 15.92
N SER A 338 -27.93 -7.29 17.02
CA SER A 338 -27.13 -6.87 18.17
C SER A 338 -25.64 -6.85 17.79
N TYR A 339 -24.86 -5.99 18.44
CA TYR A 339 -23.43 -5.86 18.21
C TYR A 339 -22.69 -5.63 19.53
N LYS A 340 -21.43 -6.09 19.59
CA LYS A 340 -20.54 -5.84 20.73
C LYS A 340 -19.75 -4.55 20.59
N GLU A 341 -19.47 -4.15 19.36
CA GLU A 341 -18.67 -2.98 19.05
C GLU A 341 -19.30 -2.15 17.95
N SER A 342 -19.12 -0.84 18.05
CA SER A 342 -19.61 0.12 17.06
C SER A 342 -18.72 1.35 16.97
N ALA A 343 -18.75 1.99 15.80
CA ALA A 343 -18.02 3.21 15.49
C ALA A 343 -18.67 3.96 14.32
N ILE A 344 -18.50 5.28 14.29
CA ILE A 344 -18.59 6.07 13.07
C ILE A 344 -17.19 6.65 12.83
N PHE A 345 -16.63 6.36 11.68
CA PHE A 345 -15.36 6.89 11.20
C PHE A 345 -15.59 8.02 10.22
N ILE A 346 -14.80 9.08 10.34
CA ILE A 346 -14.87 10.26 9.48
C ILE A 346 -13.62 10.29 8.60
N ILE A 347 -13.78 10.16 7.29
CA ILE A 347 -12.72 10.50 6.34
C ILE A 347 -12.82 12.00 6.09
N ARG A 348 -11.70 12.72 6.22
CA ARG A 348 -11.63 14.17 6.03
C ARG A 348 -10.91 14.53 4.73
N GLY A 349 -11.42 15.54 4.03
CA GLY A 349 -10.74 16.20 2.90
C GLY A 349 -11.10 15.66 1.51
N GLN A 350 -10.63 16.37 0.48
CA GLN A 350 -11.10 16.27 -0.91
C GLN A 350 -10.59 15.08 -1.74
N GLY A 351 -9.75 14.21 -1.17
CA GLY A 351 -9.18 13.07 -1.91
C GLY A 351 -10.15 11.91 -2.11
N PHE A 352 -11.17 11.81 -1.24
CA PHE A 352 -12.14 10.73 -1.25
C PHE A 352 -13.43 11.17 -1.93
N SER A 353 -14.05 10.29 -2.72
CA SER A 353 -15.41 10.52 -3.22
C SER A 353 -16.24 9.26 -3.16
N ALA A 354 -17.37 9.32 -2.45
CA ALA A 354 -18.31 8.21 -2.36
C ALA A 354 -19.07 7.93 -3.68
N ALA A 355 -18.91 8.79 -4.69
CA ALA A 355 -19.42 8.54 -6.04
C ALA A 355 -18.68 7.37 -6.71
N TYR A 356 -17.44 7.09 -6.28
CA TYR A 356 -16.59 6.02 -6.80
C TYR A 356 -16.55 4.84 -5.81
N PRO A 357 -16.25 3.61 -6.28
CA PRO A 357 -16.09 2.47 -5.40
C PRO A 357 -14.91 2.68 -4.45
N TRP A 358 -15.05 2.17 -3.23
CA TRP A 358 -14.00 2.14 -2.22
C TRP A 358 -14.08 0.82 -1.46
N LYS A 359 -13.02 0.45 -0.75
CA LYS A 359 -12.92 -0.80 -0.01
C LYS A 359 -12.76 -0.51 1.47
N LEU A 360 -13.57 -1.16 2.31
CA LEU A 360 -13.22 -1.28 3.72
C LEU A 360 -12.15 -2.38 3.83
N VAL A 361 -11.00 -2.06 4.41
CA VAL A 361 -9.89 -2.98 4.59
C VAL A 361 -9.71 -3.26 6.08
N PHE A 362 -9.71 -4.54 6.43
CA PHE A 362 -9.43 -5.06 7.76
C PHE A 362 -8.07 -5.75 7.78
N LEU A 363 -7.16 -5.31 8.65
CA LEU A 363 -5.86 -5.90 8.86
C LEU A 363 -5.86 -6.81 10.09
N ALA A 364 -5.32 -8.00 9.95
CA ALA A 364 -5.21 -8.98 11.03
C ALA A 364 -3.85 -9.68 11.02
N ASN A 365 -3.44 -10.16 12.19
CA ASN A 365 -2.28 -11.01 12.35
C ASN A 365 -2.64 -12.46 11.98
N LYS A 366 -1.94 -13.02 11.01
CA LYS A 366 -1.97 -14.44 10.69
C LYS A 366 -0.76 -15.13 11.32
N LEU A 367 -1.03 -16.21 12.05
CA LEU A 367 0.01 -17.07 12.57
C LEU A 367 0.36 -18.13 11.52
N ASP A 368 1.60 -18.14 11.06
CA ASP A 368 2.16 -19.28 10.36
C ASP A 368 2.47 -20.39 11.38
N ARG A 369 1.82 -21.54 11.21
CA ARG A 369 1.95 -22.67 12.13
C ARG A 369 3.27 -23.42 11.95
N GLU A 370 3.87 -23.35 10.78
CA GLU A 370 5.10 -24.10 10.48
C GLU A 370 6.32 -23.40 11.06
N THR A 371 6.34 -22.06 10.96
CA THR A 371 7.47 -21.23 11.41
C THR A 371 7.22 -20.56 12.76
N GLY A 372 5.97 -20.48 13.22
CA GLY A 372 5.56 -19.67 14.37
C GLY A 372 5.61 -18.17 14.11
N HIS A 373 5.93 -17.75 12.87
CA HIS A 373 6.00 -16.35 12.48
C HIS A 373 4.60 -15.73 12.40
N ARG A 374 4.50 -14.43 12.73
CA ARG A 374 3.25 -13.67 12.59
C ARG A 374 3.37 -12.72 11.41
N ASP A 375 2.53 -12.94 10.41
CA ASP A 375 2.42 -12.07 9.24
C ASP A 375 1.13 -11.26 9.30
N PHE A 376 1.09 -10.15 8.56
CA PHE A 376 -0.13 -9.39 8.40
C PHE A 376 -0.86 -9.84 7.14
N VAL A 377 -2.17 -9.99 7.27
CA VAL A 377 -3.08 -10.25 6.16
C VAL A 377 -4.18 -9.21 6.17
N SER A 378 -4.54 -8.75 4.98
CA SER A 378 -5.62 -7.81 4.75
C SER A 378 -6.82 -8.52 4.13
N PHE A 379 -8.00 -8.23 4.65
CA PHE A 379 -9.28 -8.65 4.11
C PHE A 379 -10.08 -7.42 3.74
N ASP A 380 -10.68 -7.39 2.57
CA ASP A 380 -11.42 -6.22 2.14
C ASP A 380 -12.81 -6.56 1.62
N ARG A 381 -13.67 -5.54 1.64
CA ARG A 381 -14.97 -5.56 1.01
C ARG A 381 -15.22 -4.23 0.30
N GLU A 382 -15.49 -4.31 -1.00
CA GLU A 382 -15.90 -3.16 -1.80
C GLU A 382 -17.27 -2.64 -1.37
N TYR A 383 -17.41 -1.32 -1.36
CA TYR A 383 -18.64 -0.58 -1.19
C TYR A 383 -18.74 0.49 -2.28
N TRP A 384 -19.94 0.64 -2.82
CA TRP A 384 -20.23 1.68 -3.81
C TRP A 384 -21.65 2.17 -3.61
N VAL A 385 -21.83 3.48 -3.41
CA VAL A 385 -23.17 4.07 -3.26
C VAL A 385 -24.02 3.71 -4.48
N LEU A 386 -25.24 3.22 -4.24
CA LEU A 386 -26.14 2.75 -5.30
C LEU A 386 -26.51 3.86 -6.28
N ASP A 387 -26.75 3.48 -7.54
CA ASP A 387 -27.15 4.40 -8.62
C ASP A 387 -28.35 5.26 -8.24
N LYS A 388 -29.37 4.66 -7.62
CA LYS A 388 -30.60 5.36 -7.22
C LYS A 388 -30.36 6.52 -6.26
N TYR A 389 -29.29 6.46 -5.47
CA TYR A 389 -28.95 7.50 -4.50
C TYR A 389 -28.06 8.60 -5.08
N GLN A 390 -27.66 8.50 -6.35
CA GLN A 390 -26.82 9.49 -7.04
C GLN A 390 -27.62 10.22 -8.12
N GLU A 391 -27.54 11.55 -8.19
CA GLU A 391 -28.29 12.33 -9.20
C GLU A 391 -27.94 11.95 -10.64
N ALA A 392 -26.65 11.69 -10.91
CA ALA A 392 -26.13 11.35 -12.23
C ALA A 392 -25.94 9.84 -12.45
N GLY A 393 -26.35 9.00 -11.49
CA GLY A 393 -25.96 7.59 -11.43
C GLY A 393 -24.47 7.39 -11.16
N ARG A 394 -24.02 6.14 -11.13
CA ARG A 394 -22.61 5.80 -10.91
C ARG A 394 -21.73 6.19 -12.10
N PRO A 395 -20.54 6.77 -11.84
CA PRO A 395 -19.52 6.95 -12.86
C PRO A 395 -19.10 5.60 -13.47
N THR A 396 -18.73 5.60 -14.75
CA THR A 396 -18.14 4.42 -15.39
C THR A 396 -16.69 4.26 -14.90
N VAL A 397 -16.44 3.24 -14.09
CA VAL A 397 -15.09 2.91 -13.60
C VAL A 397 -14.57 1.70 -14.35
N VAL A 398 -13.51 1.89 -15.13
CA VAL A 398 -12.82 0.79 -15.81
C VAL A 398 -11.96 0.06 -14.79
N LYS A 399 -12.47 -1.08 -14.30
CA LYS A 399 -11.65 -1.95 -13.45
C LYS A 399 -10.54 -2.59 -14.30
N PRO A 400 -9.32 -2.74 -13.76
CA PRO A 400 -8.29 -3.54 -14.42
C PRO A 400 -8.83 -4.93 -14.73
N ASP A 401 -8.51 -5.44 -15.92
CA ASP A 401 -8.84 -6.83 -16.26
C ASP A 401 -8.22 -7.77 -15.23
N ALA A 402 -8.98 -8.79 -14.81
CA ALA A 402 -8.43 -9.84 -13.97
C ALA A 402 -7.18 -10.46 -14.64
N PRO A 403 -6.18 -10.93 -13.88
CA PRO A 403 -4.91 -11.39 -14.43
C PRO A 403 -5.09 -12.46 -15.51
N TRP A 404 -6.03 -13.40 -15.30
CA TRP A 404 -6.37 -14.40 -16.29
C TRP A 404 -6.91 -13.77 -17.57
N VAL A 405 -7.85 -12.81 -17.50
CA VAL A 405 -8.37 -12.08 -18.68
C VAL A 405 -7.24 -11.38 -19.42
N ARG A 406 -6.32 -10.75 -18.68
CA ARG A 406 -5.15 -10.09 -19.27
C ARG A 406 -4.27 -11.10 -20.03
N VAL A 407 -4.00 -12.28 -19.46
CA VAL A 407 -3.26 -13.36 -20.16
C VAL A 407 -3.98 -13.81 -21.43
N TRP A 408 -5.30 -13.99 -21.37
CA TRP A 408 -6.12 -14.35 -22.53
C TRP A 408 -6.06 -13.26 -23.62
N LYS A 409 -6.15 -11.98 -23.24
CA LYS A 409 -6.03 -10.85 -24.19
C LYS A 409 -4.64 -10.78 -24.81
N MET A 410 -3.58 -10.93 -24.02
CA MET A 410 -2.19 -10.92 -24.50
C MET A 410 -1.89 -12.08 -25.44
N ARG A 411 -2.43 -13.27 -25.14
CA ARG A 411 -2.23 -14.49 -25.95
C ARG A 411 -3.36 -14.75 -26.94
N ALA A 412 -4.20 -13.75 -27.24
CA ALA A 412 -5.37 -13.94 -28.10
C ALA A 412 -5.02 -14.51 -29.48
N VAL A 413 -3.89 -14.09 -30.05
CA VAL A 413 -3.39 -14.61 -31.34
C VAL A 413 -2.96 -16.07 -31.23
N GLU A 414 -2.17 -16.42 -30.21
CA GLU A 414 -1.73 -17.79 -29.96
C GLU A 414 -2.93 -18.72 -29.75
N ILE A 415 -3.88 -18.29 -28.92
CA ILE A 415 -5.12 -19.03 -28.63
C ILE A 415 -5.96 -19.17 -29.90
N GLY A 416 -6.06 -18.11 -30.72
CA GLY A 416 -6.76 -18.15 -32.00
C GLY A 416 -6.14 -19.15 -32.97
N LEU A 417 -4.82 -19.13 -33.12
CA LEU A 417 -4.07 -20.09 -33.96
C LEU A 417 -4.23 -21.52 -33.44
N PHE A 418 -4.13 -21.72 -32.13
CA PHE A 418 -4.32 -23.04 -31.51
C PHE A 418 -5.74 -23.55 -31.69
N THR A 419 -6.75 -22.69 -31.55
CA THR A 419 -8.16 -23.05 -31.79
C THR A 419 -8.38 -23.40 -33.27
N ALA A 420 -7.82 -22.62 -34.20
CA ALA A 420 -7.88 -22.92 -35.63
C ALA A 420 -7.21 -24.26 -35.97
N LEU A 421 -6.08 -24.57 -35.31
CA LEU A 421 -5.39 -25.84 -35.43
C LEU A 421 -6.30 -27.00 -34.96
N LEU A 422 -6.91 -26.87 -33.78
CA LEU A 422 -7.84 -27.89 -33.25
C LEU A 422 -9.06 -28.09 -34.15
N VAL A 423 -9.68 -27.02 -34.64
CA VAL A 423 -10.80 -27.10 -35.58
C VAL A 423 -10.37 -27.78 -36.88
N SER A 424 -9.19 -27.44 -37.41
CA SER A 424 -8.65 -28.07 -38.61
C SER A 424 -8.46 -29.58 -38.43
N VAL A 425 -7.93 -30.01 -37.29
CA VAL A 425 -7.81 -31.43 -36.95
C VAL A 425 -9.18 -32.09 -36.87
N ALA A 426 -10.14 -31.48 -36.18
CA ALA A 426 -11.48 -32.02 -36.03
C ALA A 426 -12.16 -32.20 -37.40
N VAL A 427 -12.06 -31.21 -38.30
CA VAL A 427 -12.61 -31.27 -39.66
C VAL A 427 -11.94 -32.37 -40.48
N VAL A 428 -10.61 -32.50 -40.41
CA VAL A 428 -9.91 -33.56 -41.15
C VAL A 428 -10.26 -34.94 -40.60
N TYR A 429 -10.38 -35.08 -39.28
CA TYR A 429 -10.77 -36.33 -38.65
C TYR A 429 -12.22 -36.72 -39.00
N ALA A 430 -13.14 -35.76 -39.03
CA ALA A 430 -14.51 -35.97 -39.47
C ALA A 430 -14.60 -36.37 -40.95
N SER A 431 -13.73 -35.81 -41.81
CA SER A 431 -13.66 -36.13 -43.24
C SER A 431 -12.73 -37.32 -43.57
N ARG A 432 -12.24 -38.03 -42.56
CA ARG A 432 -11.26 -39.12 -42.70
C ARG A 432 -11.69 -40.15 -43.75
N ASP A 433 -12.94 -40.60 -43.72
CA ASP A 433 -13.42 -41.65 -44.62
C ASP A 433 -13.54 -41.18 -46.08
N ALA A 434 -13.72 -39.89 -46.33
CA ALA A 434 -13.67 -39.32 -47.67
C ALA A 434 -12.22 -39.18 -48.16
N LEU A 435 -11.32 -38.76 -47.28
CA LEU A 435 -9.89 -38.59 -47.58
C LEU A 435 -9.19 -39.94 -47.83
N THR A 436 -9.53 -40.98 -47.06
CA THR A 436 -8.98 -42.33 -47.25
C THR A 436 -9.48 -42.96 -48.55
N ARG A 437 -10.75 -42.76 -48.94
CA ARG A 437 -11.30 -43.22 -50.22
C ARG A 437 -10.66 -42.55 -51.45
N ARG A 438 -10.22 -41.30 -51.32
CA ARG A 438 -9.47 -40.59 -52.38
C ARG A 438 -7.99 -40.99 -52.43
N SER A 439 -7.49 -41.69 -51.41
CA SER A 439 -6.11 -42.17 -51.35
C SER A 439 -6.01 -43.51 -52.08
N THR A 440 -5.08 -43.60 -53.03
CA THR A 440 -4.78 -44.85 -53.76
C THR A 440 -3.38 -45.33 -53.44
N ARG A 441 -3.03 -46.58 -53.77
CA ARG A 441 -1.67 -47.12 -53.55
C ARG A 441 -0.57 -46.27 -54.20
N LYS A 442 -0.86 -45.55 -55.31
CA LYS A 442 0.08 -44.70 -56.03
C LYS A 442 0.01 -43.21 -55.64
N ASN A 443 -1.12 -42.71 -55.12
CA ASN A 443 -1.26 -41.32 -54.67
C ASN A 443 -1.85 -41.26 -53.24
N LYS A 444 -0.96 -41.05 -52.26
CA LYS A 444 -1.30 -40.93 -50.83
C LYS A 444 -1.37 -39.49 -50.33
N TRP A 445 -1.24 -38.50 -51.23
CA TRP A 445 -1.15 -37.09 -50.86
C TRP A 445 -2.31 -36.60 -49.97
N PRO A 446 -3.58 -36.99 -50.18
CA PRO A 446 -4.69 -36.52 -49.34
C PRO A 446 -4.58 -36.87 -47.85
N VAL A 447 -3.87 -37.95 -47.52
CA VAL A 447 -3.66 -38.40 -46.12
C VAL A 447 -2.29 -37.95 -45.61
N ASN A 448 -1.26 -38.00 -46.46
CA ASN A 448 0.10 -37.64 -46.08
C ASN A 448 0.28 -36.13 -45.90
N ALA A 449 -0.36 -35.29 -46.73
CA ALA A 449 -0.28 -33.84 -46.59
C ALA A 449 -0.75 -33.41 -45.19
N PHE A 450 -1.91 -33.91 -44.75
CA PHE A 450 -2.38 -33.65 -43.39
C PHE A 450 -1.41 -34.16 -42.32
N LYS A 451 -0.98 -35.43 -42.42
CA LYS A 451 -0.09 -36.06 -41.43
C LYS A 451 1.21 -35.27 -41.24
N TYR A 452 1.87 -34.89 -42.33
CA TYR A 452 3.18 -34.22 -42.25
C TYR A 452 3.03 -32.74 -41.91
N THR A 453 2.04 -32.03 -42.46
CA THR A 453 1.80 -30.62 -42.10
C THR A 453 1.47 -30.50 -40.62
N PHE A 454 0.62 -31.37 -40.08
CA PHE A 454 0.28 -31.33 -38.65
C PHE A 454 1.46 -31.73 -37.76
N TRP A 455 2.28 -32.69 -38.18
CA TRP A 455 3.48 -33.07 -37.45
C TRP A 455 4.51 -31.93 -37.37
N VAL A 456 4.70 -31.18 -38.46
CA VAL A 456 5.58 -30.00 -38.49
C VAL A 456 5.02 -28.87 -37.60
N ILE A 457 3.71 -28.58 -37.68
CA ILE A 457 3.08 -27.58 -36.82
C ILE A 457 3.18 -28.00 -35.34
N SER A 458 2.99 -29.28 -35.03
CA SER A 458 3.12 -29.77 -33.66
C SER A 458 4.54 -29.61 -33.11
N ILE A 459 5.58 -29.74 -33.94
CA ILE A 459 6.98 -29.56 -33.51
C ILE A 459 7.37 -28.09 -33.39
N GLY A 460 6.85 -27.23 -34.26
CA GLY A 460 7.25 -25.81 -34.29
C GLY A 460 6.38 -24.87 -33.46
N PHE A 461 5.16 -25.28 -33.12
CA PHE A 461 4.17 -24.41 -32.45
C PHE A 461 3.62 -24.99 -31.14
N VAL A 462 3.60 -26.32 -30.96
CA VAL A 462 3.01 -26.96 -29.77
C VAL A 462 4.06 -27.54 -28.82
N GLY A 463 5.10 -28.18 -29.36
CA GLY A 463 6.31 -28.61 -28.63
C GLY A 463 7.33 -27.49 -28.55
#